data_AF-A0A8T2S1E5-F1
#
_entry.id   AF-A0A8T2S1E5-F1
#
_cell.length_a   1.000
_cell.length_b   1.000
_cell.length_c   1.000
_cell.angle_alpha   90.00
_cell.angle_beta   90.00
_cell.angle_gamma   90.00
#
_symmetry.space_group_name_H-M   'P 1'
#
loop_
_entity.id
_entity.type
_entity.pdbx_description
1 polymer ?
#
loop_
_entity_poly.entity_id
_entity_poly.type
_entity_poly.pdbx_seq_one_letter_code
_entity_poly.pdbx_strand_id
1 'polypeptide(L)'
;MASVQRLVREGMPLMTYEELRGVRNATKALFEEIDMAMDNARETEAAAAEHRLEEQDTKIRWLELGHAIFEEQKEGMEKRHSAERQELQRQLEEEREKALCLVCLERPRNTLLLPCLHFQYCLDCLLQHRSCNGNTCPTCRRSIEGLCMASSLAASSPPTTPRAQQPYV
;
A
#
# COMPACT_ATOMS: atom_id res chain seq x y z
N MET A 1 -62.35 -39.28 9.39
CA MET A 1 -63.56 -40.10 9.13
C MET A 1 -64.73 -39.79 10.07
N ALA A 2 -64.51 -39.53 11.38
CA ALA A 2 -65.59 -39.24 12.33
C ALA A 2 -66.37 -37.92 12.10
N SER A 3 -65.76 -36.91 11.46
CA SER A 3 -66.35 -35.58 11.28
C SER A 3 -67.44 -35.54 10.20
N VAL A 4 -67.29 -36.33 9.13
CA VAL A 4 -68.24 -36.36 8.01
C VAL A 4 -69.53 -37.07 8.41
N GLN A 5 -69.42 -38.16 9.18
CA GLN A 5 -70.59 -38.90 9.69
C GLN A 5 -71.42 -38.08 10.69
N ARG A 6 -70.82 -37.11 11.39
CA ARG A 6 -71.52 -36.21 12.32
C ARG A 6 -72.29 -35.12 11.57
N LEU A 7 -71.71 -34.54 10.53
CA LEU A 7 -72.35 -33.54 9.64
C LEU A 7 -73.58 -34.08 8.90
N VAL A 8 -73.57 -35.37 8.52
CA VAL A 8 -74.71 -36.06 7.91
C VAL A 8 -75.87 -36.28 8.91
N ARG A 9 -75.58 -36.31 10.22
CA ARG A 9 -76.60 -36.48 11.29
C ARG A 9 -77.33 -35.18 11.67
N GLU A 10 -76.73 -34.01 11.40
CA GLU A 10 -77.23 -32.70 11.85
C GLU A 10 -78.13 -31.98 10.81
N GLY A 11 -78.65 -32.70 9.81
CA GLY A 11 -79.67 -32.16 8.89
C GLY A 11 -79.11 -31.37 7.71
N MET A 12 -77.89 -31.67 7.27
CA MET A 12 -77.36 -31.15 6.01
C MET A 12 -78.22 -31.64 4.84
N PRO A 13 -78.69 -30.77 3.93
CA PRO A 13 -79.49 -31.19 2.78
C PRO A 13 -78.71 -32.24 1.96
N LEU A 14 -79.40 -33.31 1.56
CA LEU A 14 -78.82 -34.41 0.79
C LEU A 14 -78.39 -33.89 -0.59
N MET A 15 -77.12 -33.48 -0.70
CA MET A 15 -76.51 -33.16 -1.99
C MET A 15 -76.46 -34.41 -2.86
N THR A 16 -76.79 -34.24 -4.13
CA THR A 16 -76.65 -35.26 -5.16
C THR A 16 -75.17 -35.55 -5.44
N TYR A 17 -74.89 -36.71 -6.04
CA TYR A 17 -73.53 -37.08 -6.44
C TYR A 17 -72.90 -36.05 -7.40
N GLU A 18 -73.70 -35.53 -8.35
CA GLU A 18 -73.26 -34.50 -9.30
C GLU A 18 -72.78 -33.22 -8.58
N GLU A 19 -73.52 -32.77 -7.55
CA GLU A 19 -73.18 -31.59 -6.76
C GLU A 19 -71.89 -31.81 -5.96
N LEU A 20 -71.74 -32.96 -5.30
CA LEU A 20 -70.51 -33.31 -4.57
C LEU A 20 -69.30 -33.45 -5.49
N ARG A 21 -69.50 -34.00 -6.70
CA ARG A 21 -68.46 -34.08 -7.74
C ARG A 21 -68.05 -32.67 -8.19
N GLY A 22 -69.01 -31.76 -8.35
CA GLY A 22 -68.78 -30.36 -8.64
C GLY A 22 -67.93 -29.68 -7.57
N VAL A 23 -68.31 -29.82 -6.29
CA VAL A 23 -67.54 -29.26 -5.15
C VAL A 23 -66.11 -29.80 -5.14
N ARG A 24 -65.92 -31.11 -5.27
CA ARG A 24 -64.57 -31.72 -5.32
C ARG A 24 -63.73 -31.15 -6.46
N ASN A 25 -64.31 -31.05 -7.66
CA ASN A 25 -63.59 -30.54 -8.82
C ASN A 25 -63.24 -29.05 -8.64
N ALA A 26 -64.16 -28.24 -8.11
CA ALA A 26 -63.89 -26.85 -7.79
C ALA A 26 -62.81 -26.69 -6.71
N THR A 27 -62.81 -27.55 -5.69
CA THR A 27 -61.78 -27.54 -4.65
C THR A 27 -60.41 -27.93 -5.22
N LYS A 28 -60.38 -28.91 -6.13
CA LYS A 28 -59.14 -29.25 -6.86
C LYS A 28 -58.61 -28.09 -7.69
N ALA A 29 -59.48 -27.44 -8.46
CA ALA A 29 -59.10 -26.27 -9.26
C ALA A 29 -58.55 -25.14 -8.38
N LEU A 30 -59.16 -24.89 -7.22
CA LEU A 30 -58.66 -23.92 -6.24
C LEU A 30 -57.26 -24.30 -5.70
N PHE A 31 -57.01 -25.58 -5.42
CA PHE A 31 -55.68 -26.02 -5.00
C PHE A 31 -54.63 -25.85 -6.10
N GLU A 32 -54.98 -26.18 -7.35
CA GLU A 32 -54.10 -25.96 -8.51
C GLU A 32 -53.77 -24.47 -8.71
N GLU A 33 -54.74 -23.58 -8.51
CA GLU A 33 -54.52 -22.12 -8.54
C GLU A 33 -53.60 -21.66 -7.41
N ILE A 34 -53.78 -22.18 -6.19
CA ILE A 34 -52.91 -21.86 -5.06
C ILE A 34 -51.48 -22.34 -5.31
N ASP A 35 -51.30 -23.56 -5.80
CA ASP A 35 -49.98 -24.13 -6.12
C ASP A 35 -49.26 -23.27 -7.18
N MET A 36 -49.96 -22.91 -8.25
CA MET A 36 -49.43 -22.02 -9.28
C MET A 36 -49.06 -20.63 -8.71
N ALA A 37 -49.87 -20.07 -7.81
CA ALA A 37 -49.56 -18.80 -7.15
C ALA A 37 -48.33 -18.91 -6.23
N MET A 38 -48.17 -20.03 -5.52
CA MET A 38 -46.98 -20.28 -4.68
C MET A 38 -45.71 -20.41 -5.52
N ASP A 39 -45.77 -21.09 -6.66
CA ASP A 39 -44.61 -21.24 -7.55
C ASP A 39 -44.23 -19.91 -8.21
N ASN A 40 -45.22 -19.14 -8.68
CA ASN A 40 -44.97 -17.78 -9.18
C ASN A 40 -44.35 -16.87 -8.10
N ALA A 41 -44.84 -16.95 -6.85
CA ALA A 41 -44.28 -16.17 -5.75
C ALA A 41 -42.80 -16.54 -5.53
N ARG A 42 -42.47 -17.83 -5.48
CA ARG A 42 -41.09 -18.31 -5.37
C ARG A 42 -40.20 -17.82 -6.50
N GLU A 43 -40.68 -17.88 -7.74
CA GLU A 43 -39.94 -17.41 -8.91
C GLU A 43 -39.67 -15.90 -8.83
N THR A 44 -40.67 -15.10 -8.43
CA THR A 44 -40.48 -13.65 -8.27
C THR A 44 -39.51 -13.31 -7.13
N GLU A 45 -39.55 -14.04 -6.02
CA GLU A 45 -38.62 -13.88 -4.91
C GLU A 45 -37.20 -14.26 -5.31
N ALA A 46 -37.04 -15.35 -6.07
CA ALA A 46 -35.76 -15.79 -6.61
C ALA A 46 -35.18 -14.77 -7.60
N ALA A 47 -35.98 -14.29 -8.56
CA ALA A 47 -35.56 -13.26 -9.50
C ALA A 47 -35.17 -11.95 -8.79
N ALA A 48 -35.93 -11.56 -7.75
CA ALA A 48 -35.59 -10.39 -6.95
C ALA A 48 -34.30 -10.60 -6.14
N ALA A 49 -34.00 -11.83 -5.70
CA ALA A 49 -32.75 -12.16 -5.04
C ALA A 49 -31.56 -12.11 -6.00
N GLU A 50 -31.71 -12.65 -7.20
CA GLU A 50 -30.69 -12.59 -8.25
C GLU A 50 -30.34 -11.15 -8.62
N HIS A 51 -31.34 -10.30 -8.84
CA HIS A 51 -31.10 -8.88 -9.14
C HIS A 51 -30.35 -8.17 -8.00
N ARG A 52 -30.67 -8.47 -6.73
CA ARG A 52 -29.94 -7.90 -5.57
C ARG A 52 -28.47 -8.36 -5.55
N LEU A 53 -28.21 -9.62 -5.87
CA LEU A 53 -26.85 -10.15 -5.93
C LEU A 53 -26.06 -9.52 -7.08
N GLU A 54 -26.68 -9.37 -8.26
CA GLU A 54 -26.05 -8.71 -9.41
C GLU A 54 -25.71 -7.24 -9.10
N GLU A 55 -26.63 -6.50 -8.46
CA GLU A 55 -26.35 -5.13 -8.02
C GLU A 55 -25.18 -5.08 -7.02
N GLN A 56 -25.12 -6.02 -6.07
CA GLN A 56 -24.00 -6.11 -5.13
C GLN A 56 -22.67 -6.45 -5.83
N ASP A 57 -22.69 -7.38 -6.79
CA ASP A 57 -21.51 -7.80 -7.55
C ASP A 57 -20.92 -6.65 -8.35
N THR A 58 -21.76 -5.85 -9.03
CA THR A 58 -21.29 -4.66 -9.75
C THR A 58 -20.59 -3.66 -8.82
N LYS A 59 -21.11 -3.48 -7.59
CA LYS A 59 -20.52 -2.58 -6.61
C LYS A 59 -19.17 -3.10 -6.09
N ILE A 60 -19.07 -4.40 -5.80
CA ILE A 60 -17.82 -5.05 -5.40
C ILE A 60 -16.78 -4.86 -6.51
N ARG A 61 -17.15 -5.15 -7.76
CA ARG A 61 -16.26 -4.99 -8.92
C ARG A 61 -15.74 -3.56 -9.07
N TRP A 62 -16.57 -2.56 -8.81
CA TRP A 62 -16.15 -1.16 -8.86
C TRP A 62 -15.13 -0.80 -7.76
N LEU A 63 -15.34 -1.33 -6.55
CA LEU A 63 -14.40 -1.15 -5.43
C LEU A 63 -13.06 -1.84 -5.70
N GLU A 64 -13.09 -3.07 -6.22
CA GLU A 64 -11.88 -3.82 -6.59
C GLU A 64 -11.07 -3.10 -7.66
N LEU A 65 -11.74 -2.56 -8.69
CA LEU A 65 -11.07 -1.74 -9.70
C LEU A 65 -10.43 -0.48 -9.09
N GLY A 66 -11.14 0.18 -8.17
CA GLY A 66 -10.62 1.34 -7.44
C GLY A 66 -9.39 1.00 -6.62
N HIS A 67 -9.40 -0.12 -5.89
CA HIS A 67 -8.25 -0.61 -5.13
C HIS A 67 -7.06 -0.93 -6.03
N ALA A 68 -7.27 -1.61 -7.16
CA ALA A 68 -6.20 -1.95 -8.09
C ALA A 68 -5.48 -0.70 -8.63
N ILE A 69 -6.24 0.33 -9.04
CA ILE A 69 -5.68 1.60 -9.50
C ILE A 69 -4.89 2.29 -8.37
N PHE A 70 -5.44 2.27 -7.14
CA PHE A 70 -4.79 2.88 -5.99
C PHE A 70 -3.47 2.20 -5.63
N GLU A 71 -3.42 0.86 -5.66
CA GLU A 71 -2.20 0.09 -5.41
C GLU A 71 -1.12 0.37 -6.46
N GLU A 72 -1.49 0.41 -7.75
CA GLU A 72 -0.55 0.75 -8.82
C GLU A 72 0.06 2.14 -8.62
N GLN A 73 -0.77 3.13 -8.28
CA GLN A 73 -0.28 4.49 -7.98
C GLN A 73 0.66 4.52 -6.79
N LYS A 74 0.33 3.78 -5.72
CA LYS A 74 1.16 3.68 -4.52
C LYS A 74 2.52 3.07 -4.84
N GLU A 75 2.56 1.94 -5.55
CA GLU A 75 3.80 1.32 -5.98
C GLU A 75 4.63 2.26 -6.86
N GLY A 76 3.99 2.94 -7.81
CA GLY A 76 4.66 3.91 -8.67
C GLY A 76 5.26 5.08 -7.89
N MET A 77 4.58 5.55 -6.85
CA MET A 77 5.09 6.59 -5.96
C MET A 77 6.27 6.09 -5.10
N GLU A 78 6.17 4.89 -4.53
CA GLU A 78 7.24 4.28 -3.73
C GLU A 78 8.50 4.03 -4.57
N LYS A 79 8.35 3.53 -5.80
CA LYS A 79 9.46 3.34 -6.76
C LYS A 79 10.15 4.67 -7.09
N ARG A 80 9.38 5.73 -7.38
CA ARG A 80 9.94 7.07 -7.64
C ARG A 80 10.69 7.62 -6.43
N HIS A 81 10.10 7.54 -5.24
CA HIS A 81 10.72 8.06 -4.03
C HIS A 81 11.95 7.25 -3.61
N SER A 82 11.95 5.94 -3.86
CA SER A 82 13.12 5.08 -3.66
C SER A 82 14.26 5.49 -4.60
N ALA A 83 13.98 5.65 -5.90
CA ALA A 83 14.97 6.07 -6.89
C ALA A 83 15.54 7.46 -6.60
N GLU A 84 14.68 8.43 -6.26
CA GLU A 84 15.09 9.78 -5.88
C GLU A 84 16.01 9.77 -4.64
N ARG A 85 15.66 8.96 -3.63
CA ARG A 85 16.48 8.81 -2.42
C ARG A 85 17.85 8.19 -2.72
N GLN A 86 17.89 7.16 -3.57
CA GLN A 86 19.14 6.54 -3.98
C GLN A 86 20.03 7.53 -4.74
N GLU A 87 19.46 8.32 -5.63
CA GLU A 87 20.22 9.33 -6.38
C GLU A 87 20.76 10.43 -5.46
N LEU A 88 19.95 10.95 -4.53
CA LEU A 88 20.43 11.91 -3.53
C LEU A 88 21.53 11.33 -2.64
N GLN A 89 21.40 10.06 -2.24
CA GLN A 89 22.41 9.39 -1.45
C GLN A 89 23.72 9.23 -2.22
N ARG A 90 23.65 8.90 -3.52
CA ARG A 90 24.80 8.81 -4.43
C ARG A 90 25.48 10.17 -4.57
N GLN A 91 24.73 11.23 -4.82
CA GLN A 91 25.27 12.59 -4.91
C GLN A 91 25.95 13.04 -3.61
N LEU A 92 25.36 12.71 -2.46
CA LEU A 92 25.96 13.01 -1.17
C LEU A 92 27.28 12.26 -0.97
N GLU A 93 27.34 10.98 -1.36
CA GLU A 93 28.56 10.18 -1.28
C GLU A 93 29.65 10.73 -2.20
N GLU A 94 29.33 11.09 -3.44
CA GLU A 94 30.27 11.73 -4.38
C GLU A 94 30.84 13.04 -3.83
N GLU A 95 29.99 13.90 -3.23
CA GLU A 95 30.47 15.13 -2.59
C GLU A 95 31.33 14.86 -1.36
N ARG A 96 31.01 13.82 -0.58
CA ARG A 96 31.84 13.41 0.55
C ARG A 96 33.21 12.94 0.08
N GLU A 97 33.28 12.10 -0.96
CA GLU A 97 34.54 11.63 -1.54
C GLU A 97 35.41 12.78 -2.06
N LYS A 98 34.81 13.77 -2.73
CA LYS A 98 35.51 15.00 -3.16
C LYS A 98 36.12 15.79 -2.00
N ALA A 99 35.58 15.67 -0.79
CA ALA A 99 36.11 16.32 0.40
C ALA A 99 37.23 15.52 1.11
N LEU A 100 37.50 14.27 0.72
CA LEU A 100 38.50 13.41 1.37
C LEU A 100 39.92 13.67 0.88
N CYS A 101 40.89 13.43 1.76
CA CYS A 101 42.32 13.53 1.46
C CYS A 101 42.70 12.54 0.34
N LEU A 102 43.42 13.02 -0.68
CA LEU A 102 43.88 12.19 -1.80
C LEU A 102 44.87 11.08 -1.44
N VAL A 103 45.43 11.11 -0.22
CA VAL A 103 46.44 10.14 0.23
C VAL A 103 45.78 8.99 1.00
N CYS A 104 44.96 9.27 2.00
CA CYS A 104 44.30 8.21 2.78
C CYS A 104 42.89 7.87 2.33
N LEU A 105 42.22 8.73 1.54
CA LEU A 105 40.83 8.57 1.10
C LEU A 105 39.83 8.28 2.23
N GLU A 106 40.15 8.72 3.45
CA GLU A 106 39.39 8.39 4.66
C GLU A 106 39.09 9.64 5.50
N ARG A 107 40.08 10.51 5.67
CA ARG A 107 39.95 11.74 6.47
C ARG A 107 39.64 12.95 5.57
N PRO A 108 38.80 13.89 6.01
CA PRO A 108 38.52 15.10 5.24
C PRO A 108 39.78 15.94 5.07
N ARG A 109 39.86 16.65 3.94
CA ARG A 109 40.88 17.68 3.70
C ARG A 109 40.72 18.76 4.75
N ASN A 110 41.80 19.08 5.43
CA ASN A 110 41.78 20.06 6.51
C ASN A 110 43.02 20.96 6.53
N THR A 111 43.97 20.77 5.60
CA THR A 111 45.25 21.48 5.62
C THR A 111 45.53 22.16 4.27
N LEU A 112 45.72 23.47 4.29
CA LEU A 112 46.18 24.31 3.18
C LEU A 112 47.70 24.48 3.25
N LEU A 113 48.39 24.23 2.13
CA LEU A 113 49.84 24.41 2.03
C LEU A 113 50.22 25.80 1.49
N LEU A 114 51.11 26.53 2.15
CA LEU A 114 51.59 27.84 1.70
C LEU A 114 53.00 27.75 1.08
N PRO A 115 53.29 28.51 -0.01
CA PRO A 115 52.42 29.50 -0.68
C PRO A 115 51.56 28.93 -1.83
N CYS A 116 51.58 27.62 -2.06
CA CYS A 116 50.97 27.01 -3.25
C CYS A 116 49.44 26.79 -3.18
N LEU A 117 48.82 26.96 -2.01
CA LEU A 117 47.38 26.85 -1.73
C LEU A 117 46.73 25.51 -2.08
N HIS A 118 47.51 24.44 -2.27
CA HIS A 118 46.94 23.10 -2.47
C HIS A 118 46.23 22.62 -1.19
N PHE A 119 44.97 22.21 -1.32
CA PHE A 119 44.07 21.74 -0.24
C PHE A 119 43.63 20.29 -0.47
N GLN A 120 44.55 19.40 -0.77
CA GLN A 120 44.23 18.02 -1.18
C GLN A 120 44.49 16.99 -0.08
N TYR A 121 44.97 17.45 1.07
CA TYR A 121 45.55 16.59 2.10
C TYR A 121 44.94 16.84 3.48
N CYS A 122 44.86 15.77 4.27
CA CYS A 122 44.67 15.88 5.71
C CYS A 122 46.02 16.10 6.40
N LEU A 123 45.99 16.64 7.61
CA LEU A 123 47.19 17.00 8.36
C LEU A 123 48.11 15.79 8.56
N ASP A 124 47.58 14.66 9.03
CA ASP A 124 48.46 13.54 9.41
C ASP A 124 49.16 12.93 8.20
N CYS A 125 48.50 12.85 7.03
CA CYS A 125 49.16 12.38 5.81
C CYS A 125 50.24 13.36 5.33
N LEU A 126 50.01 14.66 5.50
CA LEU A 126 51.00 15.67 5.12
C LEU A 126 52.20 15.67 6.07
N LEU A 127 51.98 15.48 7.37
CA LEU A 127 53.05 15.33 8.36
C LEU A 127 53.90 14.09 8.07
N GLN A 128 53.26 12.96 7.75
CA GLN A 128 53.96 11.75 7.34
C GLN A 128 54.80 11.98 6.06
N HIS A 129 54.24 12.68 5.07
CA HIS A 129 54.97 13.03 3.85
C HIS A 129 56.22 13.87 4.14
N ARG A 130 56.12 14.87 5.03
CA ARG A 130 57.26 15.71 5.42
C ARG A 130 58.38 14.91 6.07
N SER A 131 58.03 13.92 6.90
CA SER A 131 59.01 13.06 7.56
C SER A 131 59.71 12.10 6.62
N CYS A 132 59.02 11.57 5.60
CA CYS A 132 59.57 10.55 4.70
C CYS A 132 60.19 11.12 3.42
N ASN A 133 59.61 12.18 2.86
CA ASN A 133 59.90 12.67 1.50
C ASN A 133 60.34 14.14 1.44
N GLY A 134 60.51 14.78 2.61
CA GLY A 134 60.97 16.17 2.73
C GLY A 134 59.86 17.22 2.71
N ASN A 135 60.24 18.49 2.92
CA ASN A 135 59.30 19.59 3.11
C ASN A 135 58.82 20.26 1.80
N THR A 136 58.28 19.45 0.88
CA THR A 136 57.74 19.92 -0.41
C THR A 136 56.27 19.52 -0.60
N CYS A 137 55.51 20.32 -1.36
CA CYS A 137 54.12 20.03 -1.66
C CYS A 137 54.00 18.79 -2.56
N PRO A 138 53.16 17.78 -2.22
CA PRO A 138 53.04 16.58 -3.06
C PRO A 138 52.42 16.85 -4.43
N THR A 139 51.62 17.92 -4.59
CA THR A 139 50.98 18.28 -5.86
C THR A 139 51.95 19.00 -6.82
N CYS A 140 52.64 20.04 -6.33
CA CYS A 140 53.40 20.96 -7.20
C CYS A 140 54.90 21.03 -6.89
N ARG A 141 55.38 20.27 -5.91
CA ARG A 141 56.79 20.16 -5.48
C ARG A 141 57.44 21.46 -4.98
N ARG A 142 56.65 22.53 -4.79
CA ARG A 142 57.14 23.77 -4.16
C ARG A 142 57.45 23.54 -2.68
N SER A 143 58.47 24.22 -2.14
CA SER A 143 58.78 24.21 -0.71
C SER A 143 57.58 24.68 0.11
N ILE A 144 57.31 24.00 1.23
CA ILE A 144 56.20 24.36 2.11
C ILE A 144 56.72 25.30 3.20
N GLU A 145 56.28 26.55 3.17
CA GLU A 145 56.70 27.59 4.12
C GLU A 145 55.75 27.68 5.33
N GLY A 146 54.49 27.31 5.15
CA GLY A 146 53.48 27.34 6.21
C GLY A 146 52.32 26.39 5.94
N LEU A 147 51.59 26.06 7.01
CA LEU A 147 50.37 25.25 6.96
C LEU A 147 49.25 26.06 7.62
N CYS A 148 48.09 26.11 6.96
CA CYS A 148 46.88 26.68 7.55
C CYS A 148 45.84 25.57 7.70
N MET A 149 45.35 25.35 8.91
CA MET A 149 44.29 24.38 9.16
C MET A 149 42.93 25.04 8.96
N ALA A 150 42.11 24.45 8.11
CA ALA A 150 40.71 24.80 8.00
C ALA A 150 39.95 24.05 9.12
N SER A 151 39.65 24.75 10.21
CA SER A 151 38.75 24.21 11.24
C SER A 151 37.31 24.37 10.74
N SER A 152 36.64 23.26 10.45
CA SER A 152 35.20 23.25 10.22
C SER A 152 34.48 23.19 11.57
N LEU A 153 33.61 24.17 11.84
CA LEU A 153 32.57 24.02 12.85
C LEU A 153 31.74 22.80 12.44
N ALA A 154 31.66 21.82 13.35
CA ALA A 154 30.95 20.58 13.14
C ALA A 154 29.52 20.84 12.63
N ALA A 155 29.24 20.43 11.39
CA ALA A 155 27.87 20.26 10.94
C ALA A 155 27.25 19.16 11.80
N SER A 156 26.46 19.58 12.77
CA SER A 156 25.67 18.69 13.61
C SER A 156 24.70 17.93 12.70
N SER A 157 24.83 16.61 12.69
CA SER A 157 23.86 15.70 12.09
C SER A 157 22.46 16.05 12.63
N PRO A 158 21.41 16.15 11.80
CA PRO A 158 20.06 16.17 12.33
C PRO A 158 19.80 14.84 13.06
N PRO A 159 19.17 14.85 14.25
CA PRO A 159 18.84 13.63 14.95
C PRO A 159 17.84 12.82 14.12
N THR A 160 18.27 11.67 13.61
CA THR A 160 17.38 10.65 13.06
C THR A 160 16.64 9.98 14.22
N THR A 161 15.57 10.61 14.70
CA THR A 161 14.57 9.90 15.50
C THR A 161 13.70 9.05 14.56
N PRO A 162 13.59 7.73 14.77
CA PRO A 162 12.57 6.96 14.09
C PRO A 162 11.21 7.47 14.58
N ARG A 163 10.40 7.99 13.65
CA ARG A 163 9.02 8.42 13.92
C ARG A 163 8.24 7.21 14.42
N ALA A 164 8.02 7.15 15.73
CA ALA A 164 7.16 6.17 16.35
C ALA A 164 5.78 6.25 15.68
N GLN A 165 5.34 5.14 15.10
CA GLN A 165 3.98 4.98 14.61
C GLN A 165 3.06 5.08 15.84
N GLN A 166 2.26 6.15 15.92
CA GLN A 166 1.17 6.20 16.88
C GLN A 166 0.01 5.36 16.35
N PRO A 167 -0.62 4.51 17.17
CA PRO A 167 -1.83 3.81 16.78
C PRO A 167 -2.99 4.80 16.71
N TYR A 168 -3.79 4.69 15.65
CA TYR A 168 -5.09 5.35 15.54
C TYR A 168 -6.01 4.77 16.62
N VAL A 169 -6.59 5.65 17.45
CA VAL A 169 -7.74 5.35 18.32
C VAL A 169 -8.98 5.89 17.64
#